data_AF-A0A1V9XTZ6-F1
#
_entry.id   AF-A0A1V9XTZ6-F1
#
_cell.length_a   1.000
_cell.length_b   1.000
_cell.length_c   1.000
_cell.angle_alpha   90.00
_cell.angle_beta   90.00
_cell.angle_gamma   90.00
#
_symmetry.space_group_name_H-M   'P 1'
#
loop_
_entity.id
_entity.type
_entity.pdbx_description
1 polymer ?
#
loop_
_entity_poly.entity_id
_entity_poly.type
_entity_poly.pdbx_seq_one_letter_code
_entity_poly.pdbx_strand_id
1 'polypeptide(L)'
;MRSLLGAVVFLVVATNSERFTLNPVFKEIFPKEYYSSDPPKGPNGTAAKVYVALHIMDIDEISEANMGFRLHTFVIDMWKDNRLKLSQLLENSSVRIVPEEIYSKIWKPDMIFVNSKGGYLFKQSVTNRFVKILDDGYLYRTTRYLFQVDCLMNLQKYPMDTQQCFLKTGLSTLHWMDEESSPHRNISLSLVDANAPLQFDVAQPRPHKAREEWIFTEYDYLYANFTFTRRLTARFVSWMRNIVEAQRYG
;
A
#
# COMPACT_ATOMS: atom_id res chain seq x y z
N MET A 1 26.14 -60.67 -24.96
CA MET A 1 25.13 -60.14 -24.02
C MET A 1 24.47 -58.94 -24.67
N ARG A 2 23.19 -59.07 -25.05
CA ARG A 2 22.38 -58.00 -25.65
C ARG A 2 21.97 -57.04 -24.52
N SER A 3 22.25 -55.74 -24.63
CA SER A 3 21.58 -54.73 -23.79
C SER A 3 20.56 -53.98 -24.66
N LEU A 4 19.30 -54.04 -24.20
CA LEU A 4 18.16 -53.32 -24.75
C LEU A 4 18.16 -51.92 -24.12
N LEU A 5 18.57 -50.90 -24.85
CA LEU A 5 18.29 -49.51 -24.49
C LEU A 5 16.88 -49.17 -25.00
N GLY A 6 15.89 -49.32 -24.12
CA GLY A 6 14.54 -48.81 -24.34
C GLY A 6 14.54 -47.29 -24.24
N ALA A 7 14.27 -46.61 -25.35
CA ALA A 7 14.03 -45.17 -25.36
C ALA A 7 12.62 -44.91 -24.80
N VAL A 8 12.55 -44.39 -23.58
CA VAL A 8 11.30 -43.86 -23.00
C VAL A 8 11.08 -42.48 -23.60
N VAL A 9 10.19 -42.39 -24.59
CA VAL A 9 9.73 -41.11 -25.14
C VAL A 9 8.74 -40.51 -24.15
N PHE A 10 9.18 -39.49 -23.41
CA PHE A 10 8.26 -38.63 -22.67
C PHE A 10 7.49 -37.77 -23.69
N LEU A 11 6.26 -38.17 -23.99
CA LEU A 11 5.29 -37.29 -24.62
C LEU A 11 4.99 -36.16 -23.65
N VAL A 12 5.63 -35.00 -23.84
CA VAL A 12 5.17 -33.74 -23.27
C VAL A 12 3.84 -33.45 -23.94
N VAL A 13 2.75 -33.81 -23.28
CA VAL A 13 1.42 -33.31 -23.62
C VAL A 13 1.50 -31.81 -23.39
N ALA A 14 1.64 -31.06 -24.48
CA ALA A 14 1.44 -29.62 -24.45
C ALA A 14 -0.01 -29.41 -24.02
N THR A 15 -0.21 -29.12 -22.74
CA THR A 15 -1.49 -28.60 -22.26
C THR A 15 -1.71 -27.32 -23.03
N ASN A 16 -2.71 -27.36 -23.90
CA ASN A 16 -3.18 -26.20 -24.63
C ASN A 16 -3.54 -25.17 -23.57
N SER A 17 -2.67 -24.19 -23.33
CA SER A 17 -2.99 -23.08 -22.46
C SER A 17 -4.11 -22.36 -23.19
N GLU A 18 -5.36 -22.57 -22.76
CA GLU A 18 -6.45 -21.72 -23.21
C GLU A 18 -6.03 -20.29 -22.93
N ARG A 19 -5.64 -19.57 -23.98
CA ARG A 19 -5.45 -18.13 -23.90
C ARG A 19 -6.85 -17.62 -23.58
N PHE A 20 -7.12 -17.33 -22.31
CA PHE A 20 -8.33 -16.63 -21.90
C PHE A 20 -8.40 -15.37 -22.75
N THR A 21 -9.26 -15.42 -23.76
CA THR A 21 -9.47 -14.29 -24.65
C THR A 21 -10.11 -13.22 -23.79
N LEU A 22 -9.48 -12.05 -23.79
CA LEU A 22 -9.98 -10.89 -23.07
C LEU A 22 -11.47 -10.72 -23.39
N ASN A 23 -12.32 -10.67 -22.36
CA ASN A 23 -13.76 -10.48 -22.56
C ASN A 23 -13.95 -9.27 -23.50
N PRO A 24 -14.67 -9.44 -24.63
CA PRO A 24 -14.74 -8.44 -25.70
C PRO A 24 -15.17 -7.06 -25.18
N VAL A 25 -16.00 -7.03 -24.14
CA VAL A 25 -16.47 -5.82 -23.47
C VAL A 25 -15.30 -4.96 -22.94
N PHE A 26 -14.26 -5.57 -22.39
CA PHE A 26 -13.08 -4.82 -21.91
C PHE A 26 -12.07 -4.49 -23.02
N LYS A 27 -12.22 -5.05 -24.23
CA LYS A 27 -11.35 -4.70 -25.35
C LYS A 27 -11.72 -3.33 -25.94
N GLU A 28 -13.00 -2.98 -25.87
CA GLU A 28 -13.56 -1.77 -26.47
C GLU A 28 -13.29 -0.49 -25.66
N ILE A 29 -12.83 -0.62 -24.40
CA ILE A 29 -12.54 0.55 -23.55
C ILE A 29 -11.27 1.29 -23.94
N PHE A 30 -10.35 0.60 -24.62
CA PHE A 30 -9.05 1.15 -25.00
C PHE A 30 -9.18 1.89 -26.34
N PRO A 31 -8.83 3.19 -26.41
CA PRO A 31 -8.68 3.86 -27.69
C PRO A 31 -7.48 3.25 -28.46
N LYS A 32 -7.45 3.44 -29.78
CA LYS A 32 -6.40 2.89 -30.65
C LYS A 32 -4.98 3.34 -30.25
N GLU A 33 -4.85 4.53 -29.66
CA GLU A 33 -3.59 5.15 -29.25
C GLU A 33 -3.45 5.21 -27.72
N TYR A 34 -3.85 4.13 -27.03
CA TYR A 34 -3.66 4.04 -25.59
C TYR A 34 -2.29 3.47 -25.24
N TYR A 35 -1.49 4.26 -24.52
CA TYR A 35 -0.26 3.81 -23.91
C TYR A 35 -0.37 3.90 -22.38
N SER A 36 -0.19 2.75 -21.72
CA SER A 36 -0.23 2.67 -20.25
C SER A 36 0.98 3.30 -19.57
N SER A 37 2.03 3.62 -20.31
CA SER A 37 3.17 4.41 -19.85
C SER A 37 2.81 5.88 -19.64
N ASP A 38 1.86 6.39 -20.41
CA ASP A 38 1.57 7.82 -20.43
C ASP A 38 0.58 8.13 -19.31
N PRO A 39 0.86 9.10 -18.42
CA PRO A 39 -0.07 9.49 -17.39
C PRO A 39 -1.32 10.16 -17.99
N PRO A 40 -2.50 9.92 -17.41
CA PRO A 40 -3.69 10.66 -17.80
C PRO A 40 -3.50 12.14 -17.48
N LYS A 41 -4.11 12.98 -18.31
CA LYS A 41 -4.14 14.43 -18.10
C LYS A 41 -5.42 14.80 -17.38
N GLY A 42 -5.27 15.67 -16.38
CA GLY A 42 -6.38 16.37 -15.75
C GLY A 42 -6.99 17.44 -16.66
N PRO A 43 -8.00 18.18 -16.15
CA PRO A 43 -8.57 19.32 -16.85
C PRO A 43 -7.49 20.34 -17.25
N ASN A 44 -7.63 20.95 -18.43
CA ASN A 44 -6.68 21.95 -18.96
C ASN A 44 -5.24 21.44 -19.14
N GLY A 45 -5.04 20.13 -19.25
CA GLY A 45 -3.73 19.53 -19.49
C GLY A 45 -2.82 19.43 -18.26
N THR A 46 -3.34 19.69 -17.06
CA THR A 46 -2.60 19.46 -15.81
C THR A 46 -2.34 17.96 -15.60
N ALA A 47 -1.47 17.61 -14.66
CA ALA A 47 -1.35 16.22 -14.23
C ALA A 47 -2.70 15.72 -13.63
N ALA A 48 -2.98 14.44 -13.81
CA ALA A 48 -4.15 13.82 -13.18
C ALA A 48 -3.98 13.80 -11.65
N LYS A 49 -5.05 14.17 -10.95
CA LYS A 49 -5.10 14.09 -9.49
C LYS A 49 -5.25 12.65 -9.05
N VAL A 50 -4.44 12.25 -8.08
CA VAL A 50 -4.53 10.95 -7.41
C VAL A 50 -4.87 11.20 -5.95
N TYR A 51 -5.91 10.54 -5.48
CA TYR A 51 -6.34 10.59 -4.09
C TYR A 51 -5.95 9.30 -3.40
N VAL A 52 -5.41 9.40 -2.18
CA VAL A 52 -4.93 8.26 -1.39
C VAL A 52 -5.55 8.25 -0.01
N ALA A 53 -5.87 7.05 0.48
CA ALA A 53 -6.15 6.79 1.88
C ALA A 53 -5.33 5.58 2.34
N LEU A 54 -5.03 5.54 3.63
CA LEU A 54 -4.37 4.40 4.26
C LEU A 54 -5.29 3.84 5.33
N HIS A 55 -5.61 2.56 5.21
CA HIS A 55 -6.35 1.83 6.22
C HIS A 55 -5.40 0.85 6.91
N ILE A 56 -4.93 1.24 8.09
CA ILE A 56 -3.88 0.55 8.81
C ILE A 56 -4.47 -0.60 9.60
N MET A 57 -4.06 -1.81 9.18
CA MET A 57 -4.56 -3.07 9.70
C MET A 57 -3.83 -3.53 10.95
N ASP A 58 -2.53 -3.29 11.03
CA ASP A 58 -1.71 -3.61 12.21
C ASP A 58 -0.35 -2.90 12.14
N ILE A 59 0.30 -2.81 13.29
CA ILE A 59 1.71 -2.43 13.45
C ILE A 59 2.42 -3.60 14.12
N ASP A 60 2.91 -4.53 13.30
CA ASP A 60 3.44 -5.82 13.76
C ASP A 60 4.58 -5.67 14.78
N GLU A 61 5.48 -4.71 14.55
CA GLU A 61 6.71 -4.57 15.33
C GLU A 61 7.26 -3.16 15.25
N ILE A 62 7.78 -2.68 16.37
CA ILE A 62 8.57 -1.45 16.48
C ILE A 62 9.94 -1.87 16.99
N SER A 63 10.98 -1.67 16.20
CA SER A 63 12.34 -2.18 16.45
C SER A 63 13.30 -1.01 16.67
N GLU A 64 13.82 -0.88 17.89
CA GLU A 64 14.83 0.13 18.19
C GLU A 64 16.17 -0.20 17.54
N ALA A 65 16.53 -1.48 17.47
CA ALA A 65 17.79 -1.94 16.88
C ALA A 65 17.86 -1.60 15.39
N ASN A 66 16.74 -1.75 14.68
CA ASN A 66 16.66 -1.47 13.25
C ASN A 66 16.23 -0.02 12.94
N MET A 67 15.94 0.80 13.97
CA MET A 67 15.38 2.15 13.82
C MET A 67 14.21 2.17 12.84
N GLY A 68 13.15 1.41 13.15
CA GLY A 68 12.03 1.29 12.23
C GLY A 68 10.86 0.49 12.78
N PHE A 69 9.78 0.44 12.01
CA PHE A 69 8.58 -0.30 12.37
C PHE A 69 8.01 -1.03 11.15
N ARG A 70 7.30 -2.13 11.41
CA ARG A 70 6.57 -2.91 10.41
C ARG A 70 5.11 -2.48 10.40
N LEU A 71 4.63 -2.10 9.23
CA LEU A 71 3.30 -1.52 9.05
C LEU A 71 2.50 -2.39 8.09
N HIS A 72 1.41 -2.96 8.58
CA HIS A 72 0.44 -3.68 7.77
C HIS A 72 -0.70 -2.74 7.39
N THR A 73 -0.84 -2.44 6.10
CA THR A 73 -1.83 -1.45 5.65
C THR A 73 -2.46 -1.81 4.31
N PHE A 74 -3.71 -1.43 4.14
CA PHE A 74 -4.32 -1.30 2.82
C PHE A 74 -4.08 0.13 2.33
N VAL A 75 -3.33 0.24 1.24
CA VAL A 75 -3.22 1.48 0.48
C VAL A 75 -4.39 1.51 -0.48
N ILE A 76 -5.20 2.55 -0.34
CA ILE A 76 -6.34 2.81 -1.21
C ILE A 76 -5.96 4.02 -2.04
N ASP A 77 -6.02 3.89 -3.35
CA ASP A 77 -5.78 5.00 -4.25
C ASP A 77 -6.86 5.09 -5.32
N MET A 78 -7.12 6.31 -5.75
CA MET A 78 -8.21 6.63 -6.65
C MET A 78 -7.77 7.68 -7.65
N TRP A 79 -7.97 7.39 -8.93
CA TRP A 79 -7.64 8.29 -10.03
C TRP A 79 -8.66 8.17 -11.16
N LYS A 80 -8.67 9.15 -12.05
CA LYS A 80 -9.53 9.13 -13.23
C LYS A 80 -8.68 9.15 -14.49
N ASP A 81 -8.93 8.20 -15.39
CA ASP A 81 -8.31 8.15 -16.71
C ASP A 81 -9.36 8.41 -17.78
N ASN A 82 -9.49 9.68 -18.19
CA ASN A 82 -10.49 10.12 -19.18
C ASN A 82 -10.25 9.52 -20.59
N ARG A 83 -9.10 8.87 -20.84
CA ARG A 83 -8.82 8.21 -22.12
C ARG A 83 -9.56 6.89 -22.25
N LEU A 84 -9.89 6.25 -21.12
CA LEU A 84 -10.60 4.98 -21.09
C LEU A 84 -12.11 5.20 -21.16
N LYS A 85 -12.80 4.45 -22.04
CA LYS A 85 -14.27 4.52 -22.18
C LYS A 85 -14.98 3.67 -21.12
N LEU A 86 -14.80 4.02 -19.85
CA LEU A 86 -15.27 3.22 -18.72
C LEU A 86 -16.80 3.23 -18.53
N SER A 87 -17.50 4.27 -19.00
CA SER A 87 -18.96 4.40 -18.86
C SER A 87 -19.73 3.23 -19.50
N GLN A 88 -19.25 2.70 -20.62
CA GLN A 88 -19.84 1.56 -21.32
C GLN A 88 -19.80 0.27 -20.49
N LEU A 89 -18.88 0.18 -19.53
CA LEU A 89 -18.76 -1.00 -18.67
C LEU A 89 -19.79 -1.01 -17.53
N LEU A 90 -20.43 0.12 -17.24
CA LEU A 90 -21.27 0.36 -16.07
C LEU A 90 -22.78 0.38 -16.38
N GLU A 91 -23.20 0.14 -17.63
CA GLU A 91 -24.59 0.30 -18.08
C GLU A 91 -25.65 -0.41 -17.21
N ASN A 92 -25.29 -1.53 -16.56
CA ASN A 92 -26.17 -2.29 -15.67
C ASN A 92 -25.63 -2.44 -14.22
N SER A 93 -24.56 -1.73 -13.84
CA SER A 93 -23.95 -1.85 -12.51
C SER A 93 -23.32 -0.55 -12.05
N SER A 94 -23.58 -0.15 -10.80
CA SER A 94 -22.94 1.01 -10.17
C SER A 94 -21.43 0.82 -9.93
N VAL A 95 -20.97 -0.43 -9.89
CA VAL A 95 -19.55 -0.77 -9.68
C VAL A 95 -19.17 -1.97 -10.54
N ARG A 96 -17.97 -1.95 -11.14
CA ARG A 96 -17.45 -3.12 -11.87
C ARG A 96 -16.01 -3.43 -11.50
N ILE A 97 -15.73 -4.70 -11.20
CA ILE A 97 -14.37 -5.17 -10.91
C ILE A 97 -13.59 -5.29 -12.22
N VAL A 98 -12.36 -4.80 -12.21
CA VAL A 98 -11.42 -4.87 -13.33
C VAL A 98 -10.64 -6.20 -13.22
N PRO A 99 -10.68 -7.06 -14.25
CA PRO A 99 -9.86 -8.27 -14.30
C PRO A 99 -8.36 -7.94 -14.30
N GLU A 100 -7.54 -8.86 -13.82
CA GLU A 100 -6.09 -8.67 -13.70
C GLU A 100 -5.41 -8.46 -15.07
N GLU A 101 -5.92 -9.11 -16.12
CA GLU A 101 -5.45 -8.96 -17.50
C GLU A 101 -5.67 -7.54 -18.04
N ILE A 102 -6.72 -6.87 -17.59
CA ILE A 102 -7.01 -5.47 -17.93
C ILE A 102 -6.18 -4.54 -17.07
N TYR A 103 -6.06 -4.84 -15.78
CA TYR A 103 -5.25 -4.06 -14.86
C TYR A 103 -3.80 -3.93 -15.34
N SER A 104 -3.22 -5.01 -15.86
CA SER A 104 -1.85 -4.98 -16.40
C SER A 104 -1.68 -4.02 -17.60
N LYS A 105 -2.78 -3.67 -18.28
CA LYS A 105 -2.80 -2.85 -19.49
C LYS A 105 -3.22 -1.41 -19.27
N ILE A 106 -3.70 -1.02 -18.09
CA ILE A 106 -4.06 0.37 -17.78
C ILE A 106 -2.90 1.10 -17.12
N TRP A 107 -2.85 2.41 -17.31
CA TRP A 107 -2.01 3.29 -16.50
C TRP A 107 -2.44 3.22 -15.04
N LYS A 108 -1.45 3.27 -14.15
CA LYS A 108 -1.63 3.21 -12.71
C LYS A 108 -0.66 4.21 -12.06
N PRO A 109 -1.07 4.90 -11.00
CA PRO A 109 -0.17 5.81 -10.31
C PRO A 109 0.95 5.01 -9.65
N ASP A 110 2.18 5.37 -10.00
CA ASP A 110 3.40 4.83 -9.42
C ASP A 110 3.81 5.70 -8.23
N MET A 111 3.20 5.44 -7.09
CA MET A 111 3.45 6.20 -5.86
C MET A 111 4.77 5.73 -5.25
N ILE A 112 5.65 6.68 -4.93
CA ILE A 112 6.89 6.36 -4.23
C ILE A 112 6.64 6.31 -2.72
N PHE A 113 7.27 5.38 -2.03
CA PHE A 113 7.27 5.29 -0.56
C PHE A 113 8.68 5.58 -0.05
N VAL A 114 8.94 6.85 0.26
CA VAL A 114 10.30 7.41 0.36
C VAL A 114 11.12 6.79 1.48
N ASN A 115 10.51 6.65 2.66
CA ASN A 115 11.18 6.12 3.85
C ASN A 115 10.84 4.64 4.11
N SER A 116 10.46 3.90 3.06
CA SER A 116 10.32 2.46 3.10
C SER A 116 11.68 1.79 2.88
N LYS A 117 12.18 1.05 3.87
CA LYS A 117 13.38 0.20 3.76
C LYS A 117 13.14 -1.03 2.87
N GLY A 118 11.87 -1.38 2.69
CA GLY A 118 11.41 -2.52 1.92
C GLY A 118 9.93 -2.74 2.14
N GLY A 119 9.32 -3.55 1.29
CA GLY A 119 7.94 -3.92 1.48
C GLY A 119 7.52 -5.10 0.62
N TYR A 120 6.46 -5.75 1.05
CA TYR A 120 5.89 -6.90 0.37
C TYR A 120 4.45 -6.61 -0.01
N LEU A 121 4.12 -6.96 -1.25
CA LEU A 121 2.73 -7.13 -1.66
C LEU A 121 2.27 -8.49 -1.16
N PHE A 122 1.13 -8.52 -0.47
CA PHE A 122 0.56 -9.80 -0.04
C PHE A 122 0.12 -10.61 -1.27
N LYS A 123 0.71 -11.78 -1.44
CA LYS A 123 0.37 -12.72 -2.51
C LYS A 123 0.48 -14.14 -1.95
N GLN A 124 -0.66 -14.75 -1.62
CA GLN A 124 -0.76 -16.16 -1.28
C GLN A 124 -1.08 -16.96 -2.55
N SER A 125 -2.35 -17.01 -2.94
CA SER A 125 -2.77 -17.60 -4.22
C SER A 125 -2.85 -16.53 -5.32
N VAL A 126 -3.43 -15.38 -5.00
CA VAL A 126 -3.56 -14.21 -5.87
C VAL A 126 -3.02 -13.00 -5.12
N THR A 127 -2.47 -12.05 -5.85
CA THR A 127 -2.05 -10.77 -5.26
C THR A 127 -3.26 -10.10 -4.62
N ASN A 128 -3.14 -9.68 -3.37
CA ASN A 128 -4.23 -9.05 -2.61
C ASN A 128 -4.37 -7.58 -3.02
N ARG A 129 -4.79 -7.42 -4.27
CA ARG A 129 -5.12 -6.17 -4.91
C ARG A 129 -6.39 -6.38 -5.70
N PHE A 130 -7.30 -5.44 -5.62
CA PHE A 130 -8.43 -5.36 -6.55
C PHE A 130 -8.58 -3.93 -7.04
N VAL A 131 -9.10 -3.81 -8.25
CA VAL A 131 -9.46 -2.52 -8.85
C VAL A 131 -10.91 -2.60 -9.26
N LYS A 132 -11.65 -1.55 -8.94
CA LYS A 132 -13.03 -1.37 -9.37
C LYS A 132 -13.20 -0.03 -10.07
N ILE A 133 -14.12 -0.01 -11.02
CA ILE A 133 -14.59 1.20 -11.68
C ILE A 133 -15.80 1.68 -10.88
N LEU A 134 -15.78 2.95 -10.50
CA LEU A 134 -16.89 3.65 -9.86
C LEU A 134 -17.82 4.26 -10.92
N ASP A 135 -19.06 4.57 -10.53
CA ASP A 135 -20.11 5.12 -11.38
C ASP A 135 -19.73 6.45 -12.08
N ASP A 136 -18.95 7.28 -11.40
CA ASP A 136 -18.40 8.53 -11.88
C ASP A 136 -17.13 8.38 -12.77
N GLY A 137 -16.74 7.14 -13.05
CA GLY A 137 -15.61 6.78 -13.91
C GLY A 137 -14.24 6.83 -13.22
N TYR A 138 -14.18 6.98 -11.89
CA TYR A 138 -12.93 6.82 -11.17
C TYR A 138 -12.55 5.34 -11.07
N LEU A 139 -11.26 5.08 -11.20
CA LEU A 139 -10.64 3.80 -10.85
C LEU A 139 -10.27 3.86 -9.38
N TYR A 140 -10.78 2.90 -8.63
CA TYR A 140 -10.52 2.74 -7.20
C TYR A 140 -9.74 1.45 -7.01
N ARG A 141 -8.51 1.57 -6.51
CA ARG A 141 -7.61 0.46 -6.25
C ARG A 141 -7.40 0.32 -4.75
N THR A 142 -7.47 -0.92 -4.28
CA THR A 142 -7.05 -1.27 -2.93
C THR A 142 -5.98 -2.32 -3.02
N THR A 143 -4.85 -2.08 -2.37
CA THR A 143 -3.70 -2.96 -2.38
C THR A 143 -3.19 -3.16 -0.96
N ARG A 144 -2.98 -4.42 -0.56
CA ARG A 144 -2.44 -4.75 0.76
C ARG A 144 -0.92 -4.77 0.73
N TYR A 145 -0.31 -4.00 1.62
CA TYR A 145 1.14 -3.89 1.77
C TYR A 145 1.57 -4.24 3.19
N LEU A 146 2.75 -4.85 3.29
CA LEU A 146 3.54 -4.91 4.52
C LEU A 146 4.79 -4.07 4.29
N PHE A 147 4.85 -2.90 4.90
CA PHE A 147 6.01 -2.01 4.81
C PHE A 147 6.96 -2.21 5.98
N GLN A 148 8.25 -2.11 5.72
CA GLN A 148 9.26 -1.85 6.73
C GLN A 148 9.66 -0.38 6.62
N VAL A 149 9.23 0.42 7.58
CA VAL A 149 9.35 1.88 7.53
C VAL A 149 10.51 2.32 8.42
N ASP A 150 11.35 3.20 7.88
CA ASP A 150 12.42 3.85 8.64
C ASP A 150 11.83 4.84 9.66
N CYS A 151 12.33 4.77 10.89
CA CYS A 151 12.00 5.73 11.93
C CYS A 151 13.20 5.97 12.84
N LEU A 152 13.73 7.19 12.78
CA LEU A 152 14.81 7.65 13.64
C LEU A 152 14.26 7.94 15.04
N MET A 153 14.45 6.98 15.94
CA MET A 153 13.96 7.08 17.31
C MET A 153 14.90 7.90 18.20
N ASN A 154 14.34 8.75 19.05
CA ASN A 154 15.09 9.44 20.09
C ASN A 154 14.99 8.67 21.42
N LEU A 155 16.06 7.96 21.78
CA LEU A 155 16.10 7.09 22.96
C LEU A 155 16.73 7.75 24.19
N GLN A 156 16.93 9.08 24.19
CA GLN A 156 17.55 9.79 25.33
C GLN A 156 16.81 9.59 26.66
N LYS A 157 15.49 9.34 26.60
CA LYS A 157 14.64 9.14 27.78
C LYS A 157 14.22 7.68 27.98
N TYR A 158 14.89 6.72 27.35
CA TYR A 158 14.52 5.31 27.46
C TYR A 158 14.47 4.83 28.93
N PRO A 159 13.42 4.08 29.36
CA PRO A 159 12.23 3.63 28.63
C PRO A 159 11.01 4.57 28.74
N MET A 160 11.16 5.78 29.27
CA MET A 160 10.10 6.80 29.38
C MET A 160 10.12 7.74 28.17
N ASP A 161 9.97 7.15 26.98
CA ASP A 161 10.11 7.82 25.70
C ASP A 161 8.82 7.77 24.87
N THR A 162 8.67 8.77 24.00
CA THR A 162 7.65 8.84 22.98
C THR A 162 8.35 9.02 21.64
N GLN A 163 8.05 8.15 20.69
CA GLN A 163 8.63 8.16 19.36
C GLN A 163 7.63 8.74 18.36
N GLN A 164 8.13 9.63 17.50
CA GLN A 164 7.39 10.22 16.39
C GLN A 164 7.92 9.63 15.10
N CYS A 165 7.11 8.81 14.45
CA CYS A 165 7.44 8.16 13.19
C CYS A 165 6.46 8.61 12.11
N PHE A 166 6.80 8.39 10.85
CA PHE A 166 5.87 8.67 9.74
C PHE A 166 6.06 7.69 8.60
N LEU A 167 5.04 7.51 7.78
CA LEU A 167 5.18 6.95 6.43
C LEU A 167 5.03 8.10 5.42
N LYS A 168 6.04 8.28 4.56
CA LYS A 168 6.07 9.31 3.51
C LYS A 168 5.83 8.68 2.14
N THR A 169 4.78 9.12 1.46
CA THR A 169 4.51 8.75 0.06
C THR A 169 4.41 9.98 -0.83
N GLY A 170 4.78 9.86 -2.12
CA GLY A 170 4.83 11.01 -3.03
C GLY A 170 4.42 10.69 -4.47
N LEU A 171 3.93 11.71 -5.16
CA LEU A 171 3.63 11.74 -6.59
C LEU A 171 3.54 13.20 -7.06
N SER A 172 3.57 13.46 -8.37
CA SER A 172 3.49 14.84 -8.92
C SER A 172 2.20 15.58 -8.55
N THR A 173 1.07 14.88 -8.37
CA THR A 173 -0.19 15.50 -7.90
C THR A 173 -0.95 14.52 -7.02
N LEU A 174 -0.77 14.67 -5.72
CA LEU A 174 -1.22 13.72 -4.71
C LEU A 174 -2.04 14.40 -3.62
N HIS A 175 -3.16 13.80 -3.23
CA HIS A 175 -4.10 14.35 -2.26
C HIS A 175 -4.59 13.26 -1.31
N TRP A 176 -4.91 13.62 -0.06
CA TRP A 176 -5.65 12.71 0.80
C TRP A 176 -7.10 12.58 0.32
N MET A 177 -7.70 11.40 0.48
CA MET A 177 -9.10 11.18 0.13
C MET A 177 -10.10 11.89 1.03
N ASP A 178 -9.71 12.28 2.25
CA ASP A 178 -10.54 13.03 3.19
C ASP A 178 -10.52 14.55 2.94
N GLU A 179 -9.64 15.04 2.07
CA GLU A 179 -9.62 16.45 1.64
C GLU A 179 -10.93 16.85 0.94
N GLU A 180 -11.31 18.12 1.07
CA GLU A 180 -12.51 18.64 0.39
C GLU A 180 -12.46 18.51 -1.14
N SER A 181 -11.26 18.47 -1.71
CA SER A 181 -11.06 18.30 -3.14
C SER A 181 -11.41 16.90 -3.66
N SER A 182 -11.46 15.89 -2.76
CA SER A 182 -11.75 14.52 -3.12
C SER A 182 -13.24 14.32 -3.45
N PRO A 183 -13.58 13.62 -4.54
CA PRO A 183 -14.95 13.28 -4.90
C PRO A 183 -15.56 12.23 -3.96
N HIS A 184 -14.73 11.37 -3.36
CA HIS A 184 -15.16 10.33 -2.43
C HIS A 184 -14.41 10.49 -1.10
N ARG A 185 -15.08 11.06 -0.09
CA ARG A 185 -14.50 11.37 1.24
C ARG A 185 -14.86 10.35 2.32
N ASN A 186 -15.26 9.16 1.91
CA ASN A 186 -15.77 8.12 2.81
C ASN A 186 -14.67 7.38 3.58
N ILE A 187 -13.40 7.55 3.19
CA ILE A 187 -12.27 6.82 3.77
C ILE A 187 -11.16 7.82 4.08
N SER A 188 -10.79 7.88 5.35
CA SER A 188 -9.67 8.67 5.86
C SER A 188 -8.52 7.76 6.29
N LEU A 189 -7.38 8.39 6.58
CA LEU A 189 -6.32 7.74 7.34
C LEU A 189 -6.89 7.22 8.67
N SER A 190 -6.81 5.92 8.90
CA SER A 190 -7.41 5.27 10.08
C SER A 190 -6.58 4.07 10.53
N LEU A 191 -6.50 3.90 11.84
CA LEU A 191 -5.94 2.72 12.50
C LEU A 191 -7.09 1.92 13.12
N VAL A 192 -7.14 0.61 12.87
CA VAL A 192 -8.14 -0.28 13.47
C VAL A 192 -7.93 -0.32 15.00
N ASP A 193 -9.01 -0.10 15.76
CA ASP A 193 -8.97 0.12 17.22
C ASP A 193 -8.39 -1.05 18.06
N ALA A 194 -8.22 -2.24 17.47
CA ALA A 194 -7.61 -3.39 18.14
C ALA A 194 -6.07 -3.44 18.05
N ASN A 195 -5.44 -2.49 17.35
CA ASN A 195 -4.01 -2.53 17.05
C ASN A 195 -3.19 -1.86 18.14
N ALA A 196 -2.89 -2.63 19.18
CA ALA A 196 -2.01 -2.19 20.27
C ALA A 196 -0.83 -3.17 20.40
N PRO A 197 0.33 -2.91 19.76
CA PRO A 197 1.53 -3.69 20.00
C PRO A 197 1.84 -3.73 21.50
N LEU A 198 2.24 -4.90 22.01
CA LEU A 198 2.32 -5.14 23.46
C LEU A 198 3.19 -4.13 24.22
N GLN A 199 4.21 -3.57 23.56
CA GLN A 199 5.19 -2.67 24.16
C GLN A 199 4.84 -1.18 24.04
N PHE A 200 3.91 -0.79 23.17
CA PHE A 200 3.63 0.62 22.87
C PHE A 200 2.14 0.89 22.80
N ASP A 201 1.74 2.04 23.33
CA ASP A 201 0.46 2.65 23.02
C ASP A 201 0.60 3.47 21.74
N VAL A 202 -0.34 3.27 20.82
CA VAL A 202 -0.35 3.91 19.50
C VAL A 202 -1.53 4.88 19.45
N ALA A 203 -1.26 6.15 19.16
CA ALA A 203 -2.32 7.11 18.90
C ALA A 203 -2.85 6.96 17.47
N GLN A 204 -4.09 7.40 17.23
CA GLN A 204 -4.63 7.49 15.87
C GLN A 204 -3.69 8.35 14.99
N PRO A 205 -3.28 7.84 13.82
CA PRO A 205 -2.28 8.50 13.00
C PRO A 205 -2.85 9.77 12.35
N ARG A 206 -2.01 10.79 12.23
CA ARG A 206 -2.44 12.12 11.74
C ARG A 206 -1.97 12.33 10.31
N PRO A 207 -2.87 12.74 9.39
CA PRO A 207 -2.47 13.07 8.04
C PRO A 207 -1.75 14.41 8.02
N HIS A 208 -0.72 14.49 7.21
CA HIS A 208 -0.03 15.74 6.87
C HIS A 208 0.31 15.73 5.38
N LYS A 209 0.38 16.91 4.78
CA LYS A 209 0.70 17.11 3.37
C LYS A 209 1.71 18.23 3.24
N ALA A 210 2.74 18.00 2.45
CA ALA A 210 3.75 19.00 2.14
C ALA A 210 4.14 18.90 0.66
N ARG A 211 4.58 20.01 0.09
CA ARG A 211 5.19 20.05 -1.24
C ARG A 211 6.68 20.27 -1.07
N GLU A 212 7.47 19.41 -1.69
CA GLU A 212 8.93 19.47 -1.59
C GLU A 212 9.55 19.31 -2.98
N GLU A 213 10.66 20.01 -3.18
CA GLU A 213 11.49 19.88 -4.38
C GLU A 213 12.45 18.69 -4.22
N TRP A 214 12.41 17.77 -5.18
CA TRP A 214 13.38 16.68 -5.26
C TRP A 214 14.22 16.82 -6.52
N ILE A 215 15.49 17.21 -6.31
CA ILE A 215 16.52 17.49 -7.32
C ILE A 215 16.14 18.62 -8.30
N PHE A 216 15.14 18.41 -9.16
CA PHE A 216 14.73 19.35 -10.21
C PHE A 216 13.21 19.50 -10.34
N THR A 217 12.42 18.73 -9.59
CA THR A 217 10.96 18.68 -9.76
C THR A 217 10.27 18.69 -8.41
N GLU A 218 9.20 19.47 -8.30
CA GLU A 218 8.32 19.48 -7.13
C GLU A 218 7.41 18.25 -7.12
N TYR A 219 7.28 17.63 -5.95
CA TYR A 219 6.34 16.55 -5.68
C TYR A 219 5.43 16.91 -4.51
N ASP A 220 4.18 16.44 -4.59
CA ASP A 220 3.28 16.45 -3.46
C ASP A 220 3.57 15.19 -2.63
N TYR A 221 3.93 15.39 -1.35
CA TYR A 221 4.16 14.33 -0.39
C TYR A 221 3.05 14.28 0.65
N LEU A 222 2.59 13.07 0.94
CA LEU A 222 1.66 12.75 2.00
C LEU A 222 2.37 12.00 3.12
N TYR A 223 2.07 12.41 4.35
CA TYR A 223 2.67 11.92 5.57
C TYR A 223 1.59 11.34 6.48
N ALA A 224 1.70 10.05 6.80
CA ALA A 224 0.94 9.45 7.89
C ALA A 224 1.81 9.46 9.15
N ASN A 225 1.50 10.35 10.10
CA ASN A 225 2.29 10.52 11.31
C ASN A 225 1.79 9.60 12.41
N PHE A 226 2.70 8.82 12.98
CA PHE A 226 2.46 7.86 14.06
C PHE A 226 3.14 8.34 15.33
N THR A 227 2.42 8.27 16.45
CA THR A 227 2.97 8.54 17.78
C THR A 227 2.95 7.25 18.59
N PHE A 228 4.13 6.79 18.99
CA PHE A 228 4.32 5.58 19.79
C PHE A 228 4.77 5.96 21.20
N THR A 229 3.98 5.63 22.22
CA THR A 229 4.32 5.86 23.62
C THR A 229 4.66 4.55 24.28
N ARG A 230 5.85 4.44 24.87
CA ARG A 230 6.31 3.16 25.44
C ARG A 230 5.56 2.83 26.72
N ARG A 231 5.09 1.58 26.83
CA ARG A 231 4.51 1.03 28.06
C ARG A 231 5.61 0.65 29.04
N LEU A 232 5.46 1.11 30.29
CA LEU A 232 6.43 0.83 31.35
C LEU A 232 6.14 -0.49 32.08
N THR A 233 4.93 -1.04 31.98
CA THR A 233 4.44 -2.15 32.83
C THR A 233 5.33 -3.40 32.77
N ALA A 234 5.66 -3.91 31.58
CA ALA A 234 6.48 -5.12 31.44
C ALA A 234 7.95 -4.91 31.86
N ARG A 235 8.52 -3.72 31.55
CA ARG A 235 9.92 -3.37 31.87
C ARG A 235 10.09 -3.13 33.37
N PHE A 236 9.12 -2.47 34.00
CA PHE A 236 9.10 -2.20 35.43
C PHE A 236 9.02 -3.51 36.24
N VAL A 237 8.16 -4.46 35.84
CA VAL A 237 8.08 -5.79 36.48
C VAL A 237 9.38 -6.57 36.34
N SER A 238 10.00 -6.57 35.15
CA SER A 238 11.31 -7.22 34.94
C SER A 238 12.42 -6.60 35.80
N TRP A 239 12.46 -5.26 35.86
CA TRP A 239 13.42 -4.53 36.69
C TRP A 239 13.25 -4.85 38.19
N MET A 240 12.01 -4.84 38.69
CA MET A 240 11.72 -5.24 40.06
C MET A 240 12.14 -6.69 40.34
N ARG A 241 11.90 -7.62 39.41
CA ARG A 241 12.33 -9.03 39.58
C ARG A 241 13.85 -9.14 39.69
N ASN A 242 14.59 -8.43 38.84
CA ASN A 242 16.05 -8.45 38.87
C ASN A 242 16.62 -7.86 40.17
N ILE A 243 15.97 -6.83 40.74
CA ILE A 243 16.36 -6.29 42.05
C ILE A 243 16.15 -7.32 43.15
N VAL A 244 14.98 -7.98 43.17
CA VAL A 244 14.68 -9.01 44.17
C VAL A 244 15.61 -10.21 44.04
N GLU A 245 15.95 -10.63 42.82
CA GLU A 245 16.95 -11.68 42.58
C GLU A 245 18.35 -11.25 43.04
N ALA A 246 18.79 -10.03 42.74
CA ALA A 246 20.07 -9.51 43.20
C ALA A 246 20.19 -9.43 44.73
N GLN A 247 19.09 -9.14 45.44
CA GLN A 247 19.03 -9.18 46.91
C GLN A 247 18.97 -10.59 47.51
N ARG A 248 18.69 -11.61 46.70
CA ARG A 248 18.58 -13.01 47.17
C ARG A 248 19.91 -13.77 47.10
N TYR A 249 20.86 -13.28 46.31
CA TYR A 249 22.16 -13.89 46.05
C TYR A 249 23.35 -13.03 46.51
N GLY A 250 23.11 -11.93 47.23
CA GLY A 250 24.10 -11.12 47.93
C GLY A 250 23.81 -11.08 49.42
#